data_AF-A0AA38I155-F1
#
_entry.id   AF-A0AA38I155-F1
#
_cell.length_a   1.000
_cell.length_b   1.000
_cell.length_c   1.000
_cell.angle_alpha   90.00
_cell.angle_beta   90.00
_cell.angle_gamma   90.00
#
_symmetry.space_group_name_H-M   'P 1'
#
loop_
_entity.id
_entity.type
_entity.pdbx_description
1 polymer ?
#
loop_
_entity_poly.entity_id
_entity_poly.type
_entity_poly.pdbx_seq_one_letter_code
_entity_poly.pdbx_strand_id
1 'polypeptide(L)' 'MYCPNIDDAEHTLFSCPRWYKEKQELQILLGGEVNTENLVEHMLSKAEAWETIKKYMGNIMRNKEEDERKQGM' A
#
# COMPACT_ATOMS: atom_id res chain seq x y z
N MET A 1 -8.22 10.48 -6.40
CA MET A 1 -9.40 9.75 -6.91
C MET A 1 -9.14 8.27 -6.74
N TYR A 2 -10.10 7.51 -6.19
CA TYR A 2 -10.03 6.05 -6.10
C TYR A 2 -10.37 5.41 -7.47
N CYS A 3 -10.12 4.11 -7.62
CA CYS A 3 -10.42 3.34 -8.83
C CYS A 3 -11.59 2.37 -8.57
N PRO A 4 -12.86 2.83 -8.57
CA PRO A 4 -14.01 2.04 -8.11
C PRO A 4 -14.32 0.81 -8.97
N ASN A 5 -13.82 0.75 -10.20
CA ASN A 5 -14.03 -0.40 -11.09
C ASN A 5 -13.03 -1.54 -10.84
N ILE A 6 -11.96 -1.28 -10.06
CA ILE A 6 -10.89 -2.24 -9.72
C ILE A 6 -10.49 -1.96 -8.28
N ASP A 7 -11.31 -2.42 -7.33
CA ASP A 7 -11.18 -2.12 -5.90
C ASP A 7 -10.69 -3.33 -5.08
N ASP A 8 -9.90 -4.20 -5.70
CA ASP A 8 -9.25 -5.28 -4.97
C ASP A 8 -8.02 -4.78 -4.18
N ALA A 9 -7.52 -5.65 -3.29
CA ALA A 9 -6.39 -5.32 -2.43
C ALA A 9 -5.10 -5.11 -3.22
N GLU A 10 -4.89 -5.84 -4.32
CA GLU A 10 -3.69 -5.72 -5.14
C GLU A 10 -3.64 -4.35 -5.80
N HIS A 11 -4.72 -3.94 -6.47
CA HIS A 11 -4.84 -2.63 -7.07
C HIS A 11 -4.69 -1.54 -6.01
N THR A 12 -5.41 -1.66 -4.89
CA THR A 12 -5.38 -0.68 -3.80
C THR A 12 -3.97 -0.45 -3.28
N LEU A 13 -3.20 -1.53 -3.05
CA LEU A 13 -1.87 -1.44 -2.44
C LEU A 13 -0.76 -1.11 -3.45
N PHE A 14 -0.89 -1.51 -4.72
CA PHE A 14 0.23 -1.45 -5.67
C PHE A 14 -0.01 -0.58 -6.91
N SER A 15 -1.25 -0.27 -7.27
CA SER A 15 -1.55 0.39 -8.56
C SER A 15 -2.41 1.64 -8.44
N CYS A 16 -3.17 1.80 -7.36
CA CYS A 16 -4.13 2.89 -7.20
C CYS A 16 -3.40 4.26 -7.15
N PRO A 17 -3.69 5.19 -8.08
CA PRO A 17 -3.03 6.49 -8.13
C PRO A 17 -3.25 7.33 -6.88
N ARG A 18 -4.31 7.05 -6.11
CA ARG A 18 -4.60 7.70 -4.81
C ARG A 18 -3.44 7.60 -3.82
N TRP A 19 -2.69 6.50 -3.88
CA TRP A 19 -1.61 6.14 -2.95
C TRP A 19 -0.21 6.26 -3.56
N TYR A 20 -0.09 6.98 -4.68
CA TYR A 20 1.18 7.14 -5.40
C TYR A 20 2.29 7.69 -4.50
N LYS A 21 1.98 8.68 -3.67
CA LYS A 21 2.96 9.32 -2.78
C LYS A 21 3.47 8.33 -1.74
N GLU A 22 2.56 7.65 -1.05
CA GLU A 22 2.88 6.66 -0.04
C GLU A 22 3.68 5.50 -0.65
N LYS A 23 3.32 5.06 -1.87
CA LYS A 23 4.06 4.02 -2.60
C LYS A 23 5.49 4.48 -2.92
N GLN A 24 5.66 5.70 -3.42
CA GLN A 24 6.98 6.25 -3.71
C GLN A 24 7.86 6.33 -2.46
N GLU A 25 7.30 6.78 -1.34
CA GLU A 25 8.00 6.83 -0.05
C GLU A 25 8.44 5.42 0.40
N LEU A 26 7.58 4.41 0.28
CA LEU A 26 7.93 3.02 0.58
C LEU A 26 9.08 2.51 -0.30
N GLN A 27 9.01 2.76 -1.61
CA GLN A 27 10.04 2.31 -2.55
C GLN A 27 11.39 2.96 -2.30
N ILE A 28 11.41 4.24 -1.91
CA ILE A 28 12.64 4.95 -1.51
C ILE A 28 13.24 4.30 -0.26
N LEU A 29 12.42 3.98 0.74
CA LEU A 29 12.88 3.35 1.98
C LEU A 29 13.42 1.93 1.77
N LEU A 30 12.80 1.17 0.87
CA LEU A 30 13.22 -0.22 0.57
C LEU A 30 14.27 -0.30 -0.52
N GLY A 31 14.59 0.80 -1.20
CA GLY A 31 15.61 0.86 -2.23
C GLY A 31 15.22 0.16 -3.54
N GLY A 32 13.92 0.05 -3.85
CA GLY A 32 13.45 -0.64 -5.03
C GLY A 32 11.94 -0.62 -5.20
N GLU A 33 11.47 -1.17 -6.33
CA GLU A 33 10.05 -1.37 -6.56
C GLU A 33 9.45 -2.42 -5.60
N VAL A 34 8.19 -2.22 -5.24
CA VAL A 34 7.42 -3.15 -4.42
C VAL A 34 6.16 -3.57 -5.18
N ASN A 35 6.00 -4.89 -5.34
CA ASN A 35 4.87 -5.52 -6.01
C ASN A 35 4.55 -6.88 -5.34
N THR A 36 3.55 -7.58 -5.84
CA THR A 36 3.10 -8.87 -5.26
C THR A 36 4.15 -9.97 -5.34
N GLU A 37 5.04 -9.94 -6.33
CA GLU A 37 6.08 -10.96 -6.53
C GLU A 37 7.23 -10.81 -5.52
N ASN A 38 7.62 -9.57 -5.20
CA ASN A 38 8.78 -9.29 -4.35
C ASN A 38 8.43 -8.84 -2.92
N LEU A 39 7.13 -8.66 -2.62
CA LEU A 39 6.67 -8.19 -1.31
C LEU A 39 7.21 -9.05 -0.16
N VAL A 40 7.03 -10.37 -0.24
CA VAL A 40 7.41 -11.29 0.83
C VAL A 40 8.92 -11.30 1.03
N GLU A 41 9.69 -11.23 -0.06
CA GLU A 41 11.14 -11.12 0.00
C GLU A 41 11.58 -9.85 0.74
N HIS A 42 11.01 -8.69 0.38
CA HIS A 42 11.27 -7.43 1.08
C HIS A 42 10.92 -7.51 2.56
N MET A 43 9.76 -8.08 2.89
CA MET A 43 9.31 -8.24 4.28
C MET A 43 10.26 -9.12 5.11
N LEU A 44 10.84 -10.16 4.50
CA LEU A 44 11.74 -11.09 5.19
C LEU A 44 13.21 -10.62 5.21
N SER A 45 13.56 -9.60 4.43
CA SER A 45 14.94 -9.11 4.34
C SER A 45 15.48 -8.60 5.68
N LYS A 46 14.66 -7.86 6.44
CA LYS A 46 15.00 -7.24 7.74
C LYS A 46 13.73 -7.00 8.55
N ALA A 47 13.84 -7.06 9.88
CA ALA A 47 12.72 -6.73 10.78
C ALA A 47 12.18 -5.30 10.57
N GLU A 48 13.06 -4.34 10.24
CA GLU A 48 12.65 -2.97 9.93
C GLU A 48 11.83 -2.87 8.63
N ALA A 49 12.18 -3.68 7.61
CA ALA A 49 11.44 -3.74 6.36
C ALA A 49 10.03 -4.32 6.59
N TRP A 50 9.94 -5.39 7.39
CA TRP A 50 8.67 -5.95 7.85
C TRP A 50 7.76 -4.89 8.48
N GLU A 51 8.24 -4.17 9.49
CA GLU A 51 7.42 -3.17 10.20
C GLU A 51 7.05 -1.98 9.30
N THR A 52 7.97 -1.54 8.45
CA THR A 52 7.73 -0.48 7.46
C THR A 52 6.60 -0.86 6.50
N ILE A 53 6.68 -2.05 5.91
CA ILE A 53 5.68 -2.54 4.95
C ILE A 53 4.32 -2.74 5.63
N LYS A 54 4.31 -3.38 6.81
CA LYS A 54 3.10 -3.60 7.60
C LYS A 54 2.39 -2.28 7.92
N LYS A 55 3.15 -1.28 8.36
CA LYS A 55 2.61 0.07 8.66
C LYS A 55 2.05 0.74 7.40
N TYR A 56 2.78 0.68 6.29
CA TYR A 56 2.33 1.22 5.01
C TYR A 56 0.98 0.62 4.57
N MET A 57 0.89 -0.72 4.51
CA MET A 57 -0.31 -1.40 4.05
C MET A 57 -1.49 -1.16 5.00
N GLY A 58 -1.25 -1.20 6.31
CA GLY A 58 -2.26 -0.91 7.32
C GLY A 58 -2.81 0.51 7.20
N ASN A 59 -1.96 1.50 6.93
CA ASN A 59 -2.38 2.89 6.75
C ASN A 59 -3.25 3.07 5.51
N ILE A 60 -2.86 2.47 4.38
CA ILE A 60 -3.66 2.54 3.14
C ILE A 60 -5.06 1.97 3.36
N MET A 61 -5.13 0.74 3.91
CA MET A 61 -6.41 0.07 4.13
C MET A 61 -7.30 0.84 5.11
N ARG A 62 -6.72 1.36 6.20
CA ARG A 62 -7.45 2.16 7.18
C ARG A 62 -7.96 3.48 6.59
N ASN A 63 -7.11 4.20 5.87
CA ASN A 63 -7.50 5.49 5.29
C ASN A 63 -8.57 5.32 4.21
N LYS A 64 -8.49 4.24 3.41
CA LYS A 64 -9.53 3.89 2.44
C LYS A 64 -10.87 3.66 3.13
N GLU A 65 -10.90 2.78 4.14
CA GLU A 65 -12.12 2.48 4.89
C GLU A 65 -12.69 3.71 5.59
N GLU A 66 -11.85 4.57 6.18
CA GLU A 66 -12.28 5.84 6.77
C GLU A 66 -12.89 6.80 5.74
N ASP A 67 -12.34 6.86 4.54
CA ASP A 67 -12.86 7.69 3.45
C ASP A 67 -14.20 7.15 2.91
N GLU A 68 -14.34 5.83 2.78
CA GLU A 68 -15.57 5.15 2.33
C GLU A 68 -16.69 5.32 3.34
N ARG A 69 -16.39 5.10 4.63
CA ARG A 69 -17.32 5.30 5.74
C ARG A 69 -17.82 6.75 5.84
N LYS A 70 -16.97 7.75 5.57
CA LYS A 70 -17.39 9.17 5.52
C LYS A 70 -18.26 9.48 4.30
N GLN A 71 -18.07 8.76 3.20
CA GLN A 71 -18.83 8.93 1.96
C GLN A 71 -20.14 8.13 1.94
N GLY A 72 -20.39 7.31 2.96
CA GLY A 72 -21.62 6.50 3.07
C GLY A 72 -21.68 5.34 2.08
N MET A 73 -20.52 4.87 1.61
CA MET A 73 -20.37 3.66 0.79
C MET A 73 -20.20 2.43 1.66
#